data_AF-A0A7C6YX25-F1
#
_entry.id   AF-A0A7C6YX25-F1
#
_cell.length_a   1.000
_cell.length_b   1.000
_cell.length_c   1.000
_cell.angle_alpha   90.00
_cell.angle_beta   90.00
_cell.angle_gamma   90.00
#
_symmetry.space_group_name_H-M   'P 1'
#
loop_
_entity.id
_entity.type
_entity.pdbx_description
1 polymer ?
#
loop_
_entity_poly.entity_id
_entity_poly.type
_entity_poly.pdbx_seq_one_letter_code
_entity_poly.pdbx_strand_id
1 'polypeptide(L)' 'MGRIGAAELILILVLALVIFGPSKLPEIGKAVGKGFREFRSAAKGFTDELEEDVSSKKKED' A
#
# COMPACT_ATOMS: atom_id res chain seq x y z
N MET A 1 -27.40 13.40 10.17
CA MET A 1 -27.01 12.06 9.71
C MET A 1 -25.74 11.66 10.46
N GLY A 2 -25.83 10.64 11.33
CA GLY A 2 -24.74 10.28 12.24
C GLY A 2 -23.49 9.83 11.48
N ARG A 3 -22.35 10.38 11.86
CA ARG A 3 -21.04 9.89 11.40
C ARG A 3 -20.77 8.61 12.18
N ILE A 4 -20.43 7.52 11.49
CA ILE A 4 -19.97 6.28 12.12
C ILE A 4 -18.85 6.66 13.11
N GLY A 5 -19.13 6.47 14.38
CA GLY A 5 -18.18 6.70 15.46
C GLY A 5 -17.20 5.55 15.56
N ALA A 6 -16.15 5.77 16.35
CA ALA A 6 -15.14 4.74 16.61
C ALA A 6 -15.77 3.45 17.18
N ALA A 7 -16.83 3.56 17.98
CA ALA A 7 -17.54 2.43 18.57
C ALA A 7 -18.24 1.56 17.52
N GLU A 8 -18.99 2.15 16.58
CA GLU A 8 -19.65 1.38 15.51
C GLU A 8 -18.61 0.74 14.58
N LEU A 9 -17.52 1.43 14.31
CA LEU A 9 -16.43 0.91 13.48
C LEU A 9 -15.76 -0.31 14.15
N ILE A 10 -15.52 -0.26 15.46
CA ILE A 10 -15.02 -1.40 16.25
C ILE A 10 -16.01 -2.58 16.21
N LEU A 11 -17.32 -2.33 16.35
CA LEU A 11 -18.34 -3.38 16.29
C LEU A 11 -18.30 -4.11 14.94
N ILE A 12 -18.23 -3.36 13.84
CA ILE A 12 -18.11 -3.92 12.48
C ILE A 12 -16.82 -4.72 12.34
N LEU A 13 -15.71 -4.21 12.87
CA LEU A 13 -14.41 -4.87 12.83
C LEU A 13 -14.44 -6.19 13.60
N VAL A 14 -15.07 -6.23 14.78
CA VAL A 14 -15.27 -7.47 15.54
C VAL A 14 -16.11 -8.48 14.76
N LEU A 15 -17.21 -8.05 14.13
CA LEU A 15 -18.02 -8.94 13.28
C LEU A 15 -17.20 -9.52 12.11
N ALA A 16 -16.43 -8.67 11.43
CA ALA A 16 -15.55 -9.09 10.36
C ALA A 16 -14.49 -10.09 10.86
N LEU A 17 -13.95 -9.87 12.06
CA LEU A 17 -13.00 -10.79 12.70
C LEU A 17 -13.61 -12.12 13.12
N VAL A 18 -14.89 -12.18 13.44
CA VAL A 18 -15.57 -13.46 13.70
C VAL A 18 -15.71 -14.27 12.41
N ILE A 19 -16.03 -13.61 11.29
CA ILE A 19 -16.18 -14.26 9.98
C ILE A 19 -14.83 -14.69 9.40
N PHE A 20 -13.85 -13.78 9.40
CA PHE A 20 -12.55 -14.01 8.75
C PHE A 20 -11.48 -14.55 9.71
N GLY A 21 -11.62 -14.34 11.01
CA GLY A 21 -10.63 -14.67 12.03
C GLY A 21 -9.57 -13.56 12.24
N PRO A 22 -9.11 -13.32 13.49
CA PRO A 22 -8.07 -12.31 13.76
C PRO A 22 -6.73 -12.62 13.10
N SER A 23 -6.43 -13.90 12.86
CA SER A 23 -5.19 -14.33 12.21
C SER A 23 -5.11 -13.97 10.72
N LYS A 24 -6.23 -13.67 10.05
CA LYS A 24 -6.24 -13.27 8.63
C LYS A 24 -5.77 -11.84 8.42
N LEU A 25 -6.00 -10.94 9.37
CA LEU A 25 -5.51 -9.55 9.28
C LEU A 25 -3.98 -9.44 9.12
N PRO A 26 -3.14 -10.07 9.96
CA PRO A 26 -1.68 -10.00 9.79
C PRO A 26 -1.20 -10.73 8.54
N GLU A 27 -1.90 -11.76 8.07
CA GLU A 27 -1.59 -12.46 6.82
C GLU A 27 -1.79 -11.55 5.61
N ILE A 28 -2.96 -10.89 5.52
CA ILE A 28 -3.27 -9.89 4.49
C ILE A 28 -2.30 -8.72 4.57
N GLY A 29 -2.04 -8.19 5.78
CA GLY A 29 -1.09 -7.10 5.99
C GLY A 29 0.33 -7.43 5.52
N LYS A 30 0.80 -8.67 5.74
CA LYS A 30 2.11 -9.13 5.22
C LYS A 30 2.11 -9.23 3.69
N ALA A 31 1.04 -9.76 3.08
CA ALA A 31 0.93 -9.88 1.63
C ALA A 31 0.89 -8.50 0.95
N VAL A 32 0.01 -7.61 1.44
CA VAL A 32 -0.10 -6.23 0.96
C VAL A 32 1.20 -5.47 1.20
N GLY A 33 1.82 -5.62 2.37
CA GLY A 33 3.08 -4.96 2.70
C GLY A 33 4.24 -5.37 1.79
N LYS A 34 4.34 -6.66 1.43
CA LYS A 34 5.32 -7.13 0.45
C LYS A 34 5.06 -6.52 -0.93
N GLY A 35 3.82 -6.59 -1.43
CA GLY A 35 3.45 -6.01 -2.71
C GLY A 35 3.70 -4.50 -2.77
N PHE A 36 3.38 -3.77 -1.69
CA PHE A 36 3.62 -2.33 -1.61
C PHE A 36 5.12 -1.99 -1.58
N ARG A 37 5.94 -2.81 -0.93
CA ARG A 37 7.40 -2.65 -0.91
C ARG A 37 8.01 -2.90 -2.28
N GLU A 38 7.58 -3.95 -2.98
CA GLU A 38 8.01 -4.26 -4.35
C GLU A 38 7.57 -3.16 -5.32
N PHE A 39 6.32 -2.71 -5.22
CA PHE A 39 5.81 -1.59 -6.01
C PHE A 39 6.62 -0.30 -5.78
N ARG A 40 6.94 0.02 -4.52
CA ARG A 40 7.78 1.19 -4.17
C ARG A 40 9.17 1.07 -4.79
N SER A 41 9.80 -0.11 -4.73
CA SER A 41 11.14 -0.33 -5.29
C SER A 41 11.13 -0.22 -6.82
N ALA A 42 10.14 -0.81 -7.49
CA ALA A 42 9.97 -0.71 -8.93
C ALA A 42 9.74 0.75 -9.36
N ALA A 43 8.82 1.45 -8.69
CA ALA A 43 8.52 2.86 -8.99
C ALA A 43 9.75 3.78 -8.84
N LYS A 44 10.62 3.52 -7.85
CA LYS A 44 11.89 4.24 -7.71
C LYS A 44 12.85 3.97 -8.86
N GLY A 45 13.06 2.69 -9.22
CA GLY A 45 13.92 2.33 -10.34
C GLY A 45 13.50 3.00 -11.65
N PHE A 46 12.20 3.04 -11.95
CA PHE A 46 11.68 3.76 -13.12
C PHE A 46 11.92 5.28 -13.05
N THR A 47 11.85 5.88 -11.86
CA THR A 47 12.08 7.33 -11.70
C THR A 47 13.55 7.67 -11.91
N ASP A 48 14.45 6.86 -11.35
CA ASP A 48 15.90 7.04 -11.47
C ASP A 48 16.35 6.86 -12.94
N GLU A 49 15.79 5.87 -13.65
CA GLU A 49 16.09 5.61 -15.07
C GLU A 49 15.57 6.72 -16.00
N LEU A 50 14.38 7.27 -15.70
CA LEU A 50 13.85 8.44 -16.42
C LEU A 50 14.68 9.71 -16.18
N GLU A 51 15.18 9.93 -14.96
CA GLU A 51 16.09 11.07 -14.68
C GLU A 51 17.43 10.93 -15.40
N GLU A 52 17.97 9.71 -15.49
CA GLU A 52 19.23 9.43 -16.16
C GLU A 52 19.11 9.61 -17.69
N ASP A 53 18.02 9.14 -18.30
CA ASP A 53 17.71 9.34 -19.72
C ASP A 53 17.55 10.83 -20.07
N VAL A 54 16.86 11.61 -19.23
CA VAL A 54 16.62 13.04 -19.46
C VAL A 54 17.92 13.86 -19.28
N SER A 55 18.77 13.49 -18.33
CA SER A 55 20.08 14.12 -18.11
C SER A 55 21.07 13.84 -19.25
N SER A 56 21.04 12.63 -19.80
CA SER A 56 21.87 12.20 -20.93
C SER A 56 21.50 12.94 -22.21
N LYS A 57 20.20 13.06 -22.49
CA LYS A 57 19.68 13.74 -23.68
C LYS A 57 19.96 15.26 -23.70
N LYS A 58 20.14 15.87 -22.53
CA LYS A 58 20.43 17.31 -22.40
C LYS A 58 21.91 17.67 -22.62
N LYS A 59 22.82 16.68 -22.69
CA LYS A 59 24.26 16.90 -22.93
C LYS A 59 24.66 16.75 -24.40
N GLU A 60 23.76 16.33 -25.27
CA GLU A 60 24.00 16.13 -26.71
C GLU A 60 23.57 17.32 -27.58
N ASP A 61 22.92 18.34 -27.00
CA ASP A 61 22.57 19.63 -27.65
C ASP A 61 23.51 20.77 -27.23
#